data_AF-A0A1F2WCA1-F1
#
_entry.id   AF-A0A1F2WCA1-F1
#
_cell.length_a   1.000
_cell.length_b   1.000
_cell.length_c   1.000
_cell.angle_alpha   90.00
_cell.angle_beta   90.00
_cell.angle_gamma   90.00
#
_symmetry.space_group_name_H-M   'P 1'
#
loop_
_entity.id
_entity.type
_entity.pdbx_description
1 polymer ?
#
loop_
_entity_poly.entity_id
_entity_poly.type
_entity_poly.pdbx_seq_one_letter_code
_entity_poly.pdbx_strand_id
1 'polypeptide(L)'
;MFLWNVEKCLRIFSRTYVSSDDKFILEEAENAGAIPIKRPVELCGDTPNILVYQHAIKFMNGVDGIVAVQVNSPTVKSKLIQEAKKFLELGFKEIMTSHSDGTIYGSIWALSTDRLKNYKDPYNPKPEILIKDWSTDIHCNQDLLKALYE
;
A
#
# COMPACT_ATOMS: atom_id res chain seq x y z
N MET A 1 8.25 1.54 -12.32
CA MET A 1 8.47 1.45 -10.85
C MET A 1 7.33 0.69 -10.16
N PHE A 2 6.06 1.09 -10.33
CA PHE A 2 4.93 0.48 -9.61
C PHE A 2 4.82 -1.05 -9.79
N LEU A 3 5.13 -1.58 -10.98
CA LEU A 3 5.09 -3.02 -11.28
C LEU A 3 5.93 -3.87 -10.31
N TRP A 4 7.03 -3.33 -9.76
CA TRP A 4 7.86 -4.08 -8.80
C TRP A 4 7.08 -4.47 -7.55
N ASN A 5 6.23 -3.56 -7.06
CA ASN A 5 5.39 -3.85 -5.89
C ASN A 5 4.15 -4.66 -6.28
N VAL A 6 3.61 -4.50 -7.49
CA VAL A 6 2.54 -5.35 -8.02
C VAL A 6 2.99 -6.82 -8.07
N GLU A 7 4.16 -7.10 -8.62
CA GLU A 7 4.72 -8.46 -8.70
C GLU A 7 4.91 -9.11 -7.32
N LYS A 8 5.39 -8.33 -6.33
CA LYS A 8 5.51 -8.82 -4.95
C LYS A 8 4.15 -9.17 -4.37
N CYS A 9 3.16 -8.29 -4.54
CA CYS A 9 1.81 -8.51 -4.05
C CYS A 9 1.16 -9.74 -4.70
N LEU A 10 1.31 -9.93 -6.02
CA LEU A 10 0.78 -11.09 -6.73
C LEU A 10 1.34 -12.43 -6.23
N ARG A 11 2.59 -12.44 -5.75
CA ARG A 11 3.20 -13.64 -5.15
C ARG A 11 2.73 -13.92 -3.73
N ILE A 12 2.16 -12.93 -3.03
CA ILE A 12 1.78 -13.01 -1.61
C ILE A 12 0.27 -13.18 -1.43
N PHE A 13 -0.53 -12.50 -2.27
CA PHE A 13 -1.98 -12.42 -2.15
C PHE A 13 -2.68 -13.12 -3.31
N SER A 14 -3.80 -13.77 -3.00
CA SER A 14 -4.68 -14.38 -4.01
C SER A 14 -5.40 -13.36 -4.88
N ARG A 15 -5.56 -12.13 -4.39
CA ARG A 15 -6.12 -11.00 -5.13
C ARG A 15 -5.26 -9.76 -4.87
N THR A 16 -4.77 -9.15 -5.94
CA THR A 16 -4.02 -7.89 -5.90
C THR A 16 -4.78 -6.87 -6.72
N TYR A 17 -4.93 -5.65 -6.19
CA TYR A 17 -5.65 -4.57 -6.85
C TYR A 17 -4.72 -3.38 -7.06
N VAL A 18 -4.90 -2.66 -8.17
CA VAL A 18 -4.20 -1.39 -8.43
C VAL A 18 -5.22 -0.29 -8.64
N SER A 19 -5.17 0.73 -7.78
CA SER A 19 -6.05 1.90 -7.89
C SER A 19 -5.29 3.06 -8.55
N SER A 20 -5.79 3.53 -9.68
CA SER A 20 -5.18 4.63 -10.44
C SER A 20 -6.23 5.37 -11.28
N ASP A 21 -5.97 6.64 -11.56
CA ASP A 21 -6.68 7.43 -12.56
C ASP A 21 -5.97 7.40 -13.93
N ASP A 22 -4.72 6.94 -14.00
CA ASP A 22 -3.98 6.79 -15.23
C ASP A 22 -4.35 5.48 -15.95
N LYS A 23 -4.75 5.58 -17.23
CA LYS A 23 -5.17 4.43 -18.04
C LYS A 23 -4.02 3.46 -18.31
N PHE A 24 -2.82 3.96 -18.61
CA PHE A 24 -1.65 3.13 -18.88
C PHE A 24 -1.25 2.33 -17.63
N ILE A 25 -1.29 2.95 -16.45
CA ILE A 25 -1.01 2.23 -15.18
C ILE A 25 -2.01 1.08 -14.97
N LEU A 26 -3.30 1.30 -15.26
CA LEU A 26 -4.33 0.27 -15.08
C LEU A 26 -4.15 -0.89 -16.08
N GLU A 27 -3.87 -0.58 -17.36
CA GLU A 27 -3.62 -1.59 -18.40
C GLU A 27 -2.39 -2.43 -18.06
N GLU A 28 -1.28 -1.80 -17.66
CA GLU A 28 -0.06 -2.52 -17.27
C GLU A 28 -0.24 -3.36 -15.99
N ALA A 29 -1.05 -2.88 -15.03
CA ALA A 29 -1.40 -3.66 -13.84
C ALA A 29 -2.23 -4.90 -14.21
N GLU A 30 -3.21 -4.75 -15.10
CA GLU A 30 -4.05 -5.84 -15.60
C GLU A 30 -3.22 -6.87 -16.37
N ASN A 31 -2.33 -6.42 -17.25
CA ASN A 31 -1.39 -7.28 -17.98
C ASN A 31 -0.49 -8.10 -17.04
N ALA A 32 -0.12 -7.54 -15.89
CA ALA A 32 0.64 -8.25 -14.85
C ALA A 32 -0.21 -9.25 -14.04
N GLY A 33 -1.54 -9.19 -14.14
CA GLY A 33 -2.48 -10.06 -13.42
C GLY A 33 -3.12 -9.43 -12.17
N ALA A 34 -2.93 -8.13 -11.94
CA ALA A 34 -3.66 -7.41 -10.90
C ALA A 34 -5.03 -6.93 -11.40
N ILE A 35 -5.93 -6.63 -10.47
CA ILE A 35 -7.29 -6.17 -10.79
C ILE A 35 -7.30 -4.63 -10.77
N PRO A 36 -7.56 -3.96 -11.91
CA PRO A 36 -7.57 -2.51 -11.97
C PRO A 36 -8.81 -1.92 -11.28
N ILE A 37 -8.62 -0.83 -10.54
CA ILE A 37 -9.68 0.02 -9.97
C ILE A 37 -9.48 1.44 -10.49
N LYS A 38 -10.38 1.88 -11.39
CA LYS A 38 -10.39 3.27 -11.86
C LYS A 38 -10.76 4.20 -10.71
N ARG A 39 -9.81 5.01 -10.27
CA ARG A 39 -10.03 6.03 -9.24
C ARG A 39 -10.51 7.34 -9.87
N PRO A 40 -11.47 8.04 -9.26
CA PRO A 40 -11.89 9.34 -9.75
C PRO A 40 -10.85 10.42 -9.39
N VAL A 41 -10.82 11.50 -10.16
CA VAL A 41 -9.74 12.51 -10.11
C VAL A 41 -9.66 13.23 -8.76
N GLU A 42 -10.79 13.40 -8.08
CA GLU A 42 -10.88 14.02 -6.75
C GLU A 42 -10.20 13.21 -5.64
N LEU A 43 -9.84 11.95 -5.89
CA LEU A 43 -9.07 11.12 -4.98
C LEU A 43 -7.59 10.99 -5.38
N CYS A 44 -7.14 11.83 -6.31
CA CYS A 44 -5.75 11.90 -6.78
C CYS A 44 -5.01 13.10 -6.14
N GLY A 45 -3.70 13.21 -6.37
CA GLY A 45 -2.86 14.26 -5.76
C GLY A 45 -2.76 14.13 -4.24
N ASP A 46 -2.83 15.26 -3.52
CA ASP A 46 -2.66 15.37 -2.05
C ASP A 46 -3.85 14.84 -1.23
N THR A 47 -4.59 13.88 -1.79
CA THR A 47 -5.70 13.22 -1.11
C THR A 47 -5.17 12.25 -0.05
N PRO A 48 -5.75 12.23 1.17
CA PRO A 48 -5.38 11.25 2.18
C PRO A 48 -5.58 9.80 1.71
N ASN A 49 -4.57 8.97 1.94
CA ASN A 49 -4.56 7.55 1.57
C ASN A 49 -5.81 6.78 2.05
N ILE A 50 -6.31 7.09 3.25
CA ILE A 50 -7.52 6.47 3.80
C ILE A 50 -8.74 6.65 2.89
N LEU A 51 -8.93 7.82 2.27
CA LEU A 51 -10.05 8.05 1.35
C LEU A 51 -9.90 7.23 0.07
N VAL A 52 -8.67 7.10 -0.42
CA VAL A 52 -8.32 6.24 -1.56
C VAL A 52 -8.61 4.77 -1.25
N TYR A 53 -8.23 4.31 -0.06
CA TYR A 53 -8.46 2.94 0.38
C TYR A 53 -9.96 2.66 0.58
N GLN A 54 -10.69 3.60 1.18
CA GLN A 54 -12.15 3.52 1.34
C GLN A 54 -12.87 3.46 0.00
N HIS A 55 -12.38 4.15 -1.03
CA HIS A 55 -12.88 4.00 -2.39
C HIS A 55 -12.56 2.60 -2.93
N ALA A 56 -11.31 2.15 -2.82
CA ALA A 56 -10.86 0.88 -3.37
C ALA A 56 -11.63 -0.32 -2.80
N ILE A 57 -11.90 -0.36 -1.48
CA ILE A 57 -12.62 -1.49 -0.86
C ILE A 57 -14.06 -1.65 -1.35
N LYS A 58 -14.68 -0.61 -1.95
CA LYS A 58 -16.02 -0.72 -2.54
C LYS A 58 -16.05 -1.69 -3.74
N PHE A 59 -14.90 -1.93 -4.35
CA PHE A 59 -14.71 -2.85 -5.48
C PHE A 59 -14.16 -4.22 -5.03
N MET A 60 -13.87 -4.39 -3.74
CA MET A 60 -13.32 -5.62 -3.17
C MET A 60 -14.42 -6.38 -2.42
N ASN A 61 -14.97 -7.42 -3.05
CA ASN A 61 -16.03 -8.22 -2.43
C ASN A 61 -15.49 -9.11 -1.31
N GLY A 62 -16.01 -8.92 -0.09
CA GLY A 62 -15.81 -9.82 1.05
C GLY A 62 -14.40 -9.83 1.63
N VAL A 63 -13.70 -8.69 1.64
CA VAL A 63 -12.36 -8.59 2.24
C VAL A 63 -12.45 -8.22 3.72
N ASP A 64 -11.71 -8.93 4.57
CA ASP A 64 -11.61 -8.66 6.01
C ASP A 64 -10.61 -7.55 6.35
N GLY A 65 -9.70 -7.26 5.42
CA GLY A 65 -8.73 -6.19 5.50
C GLY A 65 -7.96 -6.02 4.20
N ILE A 66 -7.11 -4.99 4.18
CA ILE A 66 -6.23 -4.67 3.06
C ILE A 66 -4.79 -4.53 3.54
N VAL A 67 -3.84 -4.80 2.66
CA VAL A 67 -2.43 -4.43 2.81
C VAL A 67 -2.09 -3.51 1.64
N ALA A 68 -2.09 -2.21 1.87
CA ALA A 68 -1.70 -1.23 0.87
C ALA A 68 -0.17 -1.12 0.82
N VAL A 69 0.40 -1.18 -0.37
CA VAL A 69 1.85 -1.06 -0.60
C VAL A 69 2.08 0.12 -1.54
N GLN A 70 2.82 1.14 -1.09
CA GLN A 70 3.03 2.35 -1.87
C GLN A 70 4.06 2.12 -3.00
N VAL A 71 3.86 2.79 -4.12
CA VAL A 71 4.65 2.57 -5.34
C VAL A 71 6.00 3.30 -5.33
N ASN A 72 6.12 4.37 -4.55
CA ASN A 72 7.34 5.15 -4.32
C ASN A 72 8.34 4.43 -3.41
N SER A 73 7.97 3.30 -2.80
CA SER A 73 8.88 2.44 -2.02
C SER A 73 9.12 1.09 -2.72
N PRO A 74 9.69 1.05 -3.94
CA PRO A 74 9.79 -0.19 -4.70
C PRO A 74 10.85 -1.15 -4.15
N THR A 75 11.70 -0.73 -3.21
CA THR A 75 12.66 -1.64 -2.54
C THR A 75 12.11 -2.23 -1.24
N VAL A 76 10.84 -1.97 -0.90
CA VAL A 76 10.18 -2.61 0.25
C VAL A 76 10.26 -4.13 0.13
N LYS A 77 10.69 -4.78 1.20
CA LYS A 77 10.96 -6.23 1.19
C LYS A 77 9.64 -7.00 1.27
N SER A 78 9.49 -8.03 0.43
CA SER A 78 8.32 -8.94 0.45
C SER A 78 8.04 -9.54 1.83
N LYS A 79 9.08 -9.72 2.66
CA LYS A 79 8.95 -10.17 4.04
C LYS A 79 8.11 -9.21 4.89
N LEU A 80 8.29 -7.89 4.75
CA LEU A 80 7.53 -6.90 5.53
C LEU A 80 6.04 -6.90 5.11
N ILE A 81 5.75 -7.09 3.82
CA ILE A 81 4.38 -7.24 3.31
C ILE A 81 3.72 -8.49 3.93
N GLN A 82 4.45 -9.61 4.00
CA GLN A 82 3.97 -10.84 4.65
C GLN A 82 3.79 -10.66 6.17
N GLU A 83 4.69 -9.94 6.83
CA GLU A 83 4.56 -9.62 8.26
C GLU A 83 3.31 -8.78 8.53
N ALA A 84 3.06 -7.73 7.74
CA ALA A 84 1.84 -6.92 7.85
C ALA A 84 0.56 -7.75 7.64
N LYS A 85 0.54 -8.63 6.63
CA LYS A 85 -0.54 -9.60 6.40
C LYS A 85 -0.76 -10.50 7.62
N LYS A 86 0.31 -11.05 8.18
CA LYS A 86 0.25 -11.92 9.36
C LYS A 86 -0.29 -11.20 10.60
N PHE A 87 0.07 -9.93 10.81
CA PHE A 87 -0.49 -9.16 11.92
C PHE A 87 -1.99 -8.93 11.77
N LEU A 88 -2.49 -8.66 10.56
CA LEU A 88 -3.94 -8.61 10.33
C LEU A 88 -4.61 -9.95 10.65
N GLU A 89 -4.01 -11.08 10.23
CA GLU A 89 -4.51 -12.44 10.53
C GLU A 89 -4.51 -12.75 12.04
N LEU A 90 -3.63 -12.11 12.82
CA LEU A 90 -3.59 -12.20 14.28
C LEU A 90 -4.58 -11.27 14.99
N GLY A 91 -5.35 -10.47 14.25
CA GLY A 91 -6.41 -9.62 14.77
C GLY A 91 -6.01 -8.17 15.06
N PHE A 92 -4.77 -7.77 14.75
CA PHE A 92 -4.41 -6.35 14.76
C PHE A 92 -5.18 -5.62 13.66
N LYS A 93 -5.62 -4.40 13.94
CA LYS A 93 -6.51 -3.61 13.10
C LYS A 93 -5.79 -2.60 12.22
N GLU A 94 -4.61 -2.16 12.62
CA GLU A 94 -3.82 -1.17 11.89
C GLU A 94 -2.32 -1.38 12.10
N ILE A 95 -1.60 -1.57 11.01
CA ILE A 95 -0.16 -1.79 10.98
C ILE A 95 0.44 -0.88 9.92
N MET A 96 1.54 -0.21 10.25
CA MET A 96 2.26 0.64 9.30
C MET A 96 3.75 0.37 9.37
N THR A 97 4.46 0.74 8.31
CA THR A 97 5.91 0.83 8.35
C THR A 97 6.37 2.15 8.96
N SER A 98 7.51 2.10 9.65
CA SER A 98 8.19 3.25 10.24
C SER A 98 9.64 3.30 9.83
N HIS A 99 10.23 4.48 9.92
CA HIS A 99 11.67 4.64 9.95
C HIS A 99 12.26 4.05 11.23
N SER A 100 13.60 4.00 11.29
CA SER A 100 14.34 3.41 12.41
C SER A 100 14.10 4.11 13.76
N ASP A 101 13.75 5.40 13.72
CA ASP A 101 13.43 6.25 14.87
C ASP A 101 11.96 6.16 15.32
N GLY A 102 11.14 5.36 14.63
CA GLY A 102 9.73 5.16 14.93
C GLY A 102 8.79 6.18 14.27
N THR A 103 9.32 7.14 13.49
CA THR A 103 8.47 8.02 12.68
C THR A 103 7.75 7.22 11.59
N ILE A 104 6.47 7.52 11.36
CA ILE A 104 5.66 6.79 10.38
C ILE A 104 6.20 7.06 8.98
N TYR A 105 6.44 5.98 8.24
CA TYR A 105 6.93 6.04 6.86
C TYR A 105 5.82 5.70 5.87
N GLY A 106 5.06 4.63 6.12
CA GLY A 106 3.83 4.33 5.38
C GLY A 106 4.00 3.63 4.04
N SER A 107 5.19 3.16 3.68
CA SER A 107 5.43 2.29 2.51
C SER A 107 4.51 1.05 2.48
N ILE A 108 4.12 0.55 3.66
CA ILE A 108 3.04 -0.42 3.84
C ILE A 108 2.05 0.15 4.85
N TRP A 109 0.77 0.05 4.54
CA TRP A 109 -0.33 0.36 5.46
C TRP A 109 -1.37 -0.75 5.40
N ALA A 110 -1.42 -1.58 6.44
CA ALA A 110 -2.36 -2.67 6.56
C ALA A 110 -3.47 -2.31 7.54
N LEU A 111 -4.73 -2.55 7.14
CA LEU A 111 -5.93 -2.12 7.84
C LEU A 111 -6.99 -3.21 7.78
N SER A 112 -7.65 -3.50 8.90
CA SER A 112 -8.89 -4.27 8.85
C SER A 112 -10.00 -3.44 8.20
N THR A 113 -10.96 -4.11 7.55
CA THR A 113 -12.10 -3.44 6.90
C THR A 113 -12.94 -2.65 7.89
N ASP A 114 -13.12 -3.16 9.12
CA ASP A 114 -13.78 -2.43 10.22
C ASP A 114 -13.04 -1.12 10.56
N ARG A 115 -11.72 -1.20 10.73
CA ARG A 115 -10.89 -0.03 11.05
C ARG A 115 -10.93 1.01 9.94
N LEU A 116 -10.82 0.57 8.68
CA LEU A 116 -10.84 1.46 7.52
C LEU A 116 -12.20 2.17 7.34
N LYS A 117 -13.31 1.47 7.57
CA LYS A 117 -14.66 2.06 7.49
C LYS A 117 -14.91 3.11 8.59
N ASN A 118 -14.36 2.89 9.78
CA ASN A 118 -14.56 3.74 10.96
C ASN A 118 -13.37 4.67 11.23
N TYR A 119 -12.57 4.97 10.19
CA TYR A 119 -11.36 5.76 10.34
C TYR A 119 -11.70 7.23 10.64
N LYS A 120 -11.17 7.75 11.76
CA LYS A 120 -11.59 9.06 12.30
C LYS A 120 -10.83 10.23 11.67
N ASP A 121 -9.50 10.21 11.79
CA ASP A 121 -8.64 11.29 11.33
C ASP A 121 -7.60 10.71 10.36
N PRO A 122 -7.80 10.86 9.04
CA PRO A 122 -6.93 10.27 8.04
C PRO A 122 -5.54 10.93 7.99
N TYR A 123 -5.33 12.07 8.65
CA TYR A 123 -4.05 12.78 8.70
C TYR A 123 -3.20 12.41 9.92
N ASN A 124 -3.80 11.79 10.93
CA ASN A 124 -3.12 11.43 12.17
C ASN A 124 -3.29 9.93 12.48
N PRO A 125 -2.61 9.05 11.71
CA PRO A 125 -2.69 7.62 11.92
C PRO A 125 -2.13 7.19 13.28
N LYS A 126 -2.74 6.16 13.86
CA LYS A 126 -2.38 5.61 15.17
C LYS A 126 -2.33 4.09 15.07
N PRO A 127 -1.33 3.54 14.36
CA PRO A 127 -1.20 2.11 14.17
C PRO A 127 -0.93 1.41 15.50
N GLU A 128 -1.44 0.18 15.63
CA GLU A 128 -1.18 -0.68 16.79
C GLU A 128 0.23 -1.28 16.71
N ILE A 129 0.76 -1.44 15.49
CA ILE A 129 2.09 -1.99 15.22
C ILE A 129 2.84 -1.12 14.21
N LEU A 130 4.11 -0.86 14.51
CA LEU A 130 5.08 -0.29 13.58
C LEU A 130 6.13 -1.32 13.19
N ILE A 131 6.27 -1.56 11.89
CA ILE A 131 7.30 -2.44 11.30
C ILE A 131 8.43 -1.55 10.78
N LYS A 132 9.66 -1.79 11.22
CA LYS A 132 10.80 -1.02 10.71
C LYS A 132 11.06 -1.35 9.24
N ASP A 133 11.13 -0.30 8.43
CA ASP A 133 11.43 -0.39 7.00
C ASP A 133 12.65 0.46 6.65
N TRP A 134 13.45 -0.07 5.72
CA TRP A 134 14.66 0.53 5.19
C TRP A 134 14.58 0.69 3.67
N SER A 135 13.39 0.60 3.09
CA SER A 135 13.24 0.85 1.66
C SER A 135 13.55 2.31 1.33
N THR A 136 14.03 2.51 0.12
CA THR A 136 14.29 3.83 -0.43
C THR A 136 12.99 4.45 -0.92
N ASP A 137 12.71 5.64 -0.43
CA ASP A 137 11.60 6.49 -0.88
C ASP A 137 12.01 7.24 -2.13
N ILE A 138 11.37 6.93 -3.26
CA ILE A 138 11.74 7.46 -4.56
C ILE A 138 10.77 8.56 -4.96
N HIS A 139 11.25 9.79 -4.88
CA HIS A 139 10.56 10.99 -5.36
C HIS A 139 11.22 11.60 -6.59
N CYS A 140 12.50 11.27 -6.84
CA CYS A 140 13.25 11.76 -7.98
C CYS A 140 14.15 10.69 -8.63
N ASN A 141 14.71 11.02 -9.80
CA ASN A 141 15.63 10.12 -10.52
C ASN A 141 16.90 9.77 -9.72
N GLN A 142 17.36 10.66 -8.84
CA GLN A 142 18.54 10.38 -8.00
C GLN A 142 18.22 9.29 -6.97
N ASP A 143 17.03 9.31 -6.37
CA ASP A 143 16.57 8.27 -5.45
C ASP A 143 16.47 6.91 -6.15
N LEU A 144 15.97 6.91 -7.40
CA LEU A 144 15.89 5.70 -8.22
C LEU A 144 17.26 5.11 -8.52
N LEU A 145 18.23 5.95 -8.88
CA LEU A 145 19.60 5.50 -9.10
C LEU A 145 20.18 4.88 -7.83
N LYS A 146 20.00 5.53 -6.67
CA LYS A 146 20.44 4.97 -5.39
C LYS A 146 19.81 3.60 -5.10
N ALA A 147 18.51 3.45 -5.32
CA ALA A 147 17.76 2.21 -5.09
C ALA A 147 18.19 1.04 -6.00
N LEU A 148 18.80 1.29 -7.17
CA LEU A 148 19.27 0.24 -8.08
C LEU A 148 20.61 -0.37 -7.64
N TYR A 149 21.36 0.28 -6.75
CA TYR A 149 22.68 -0.15 -6.29
C TYR A 149 22.69 -0.61 -4.82
N GLU A 150 21.52 -0.73 -4.18
CA GLU A 150 21.31 -1.29 -2.83
C GLU A 150 20.87 -2.76 -2.89
#